data_AF-A0A2P6CB35-F1
#
_entry.id   AF-A0A2P6CB35-F1
#
_cell.length_a   1.000
_cell.length_b   1.000
_cell.length_c   1.000
_cell.angle_alpha   90.00
_cell.angle_beta   90.00
_cell.angle_gamma   90.00
#
_symmetry.space_group_name_H-M   'P 1'
#
loop_
_entity.id
_entity.type
_entity.pdbx_description
1 polymer ?
#
loop_
_entity_poly.entity_id
_entity_poly.type
_entity_poly.pdbx_seq_one_letter_code
_entity_poly.pdbx_strand_id
1 'polypeptide(L)'
;MDKNDEILFKQKKQNELKLEVQQIKSKLPKYIIWFIFILAVSLYFLEDKIFHLFGNNVNFLIGAVLILCFFLFLFLLKSYITITKKQKESKDLGVQLYNLMKLEADPVDE
;
A
#
# COMPACT_ATOMS: atom_id res chain seq x y z
N MET A 1 8.28 32.99 9.87
CA MET A 1 8.51 32.04 8.77
C MET A 1 7.86 32.66 7.56
N ASP A 2 8.56 32.79 6.44
CA ASP A 2 7.98 33.36 5.23
C ASP A 2 6.80 32.48 4.79
N LYS A 3 5.65 33.07 4.46
CA LYS A 3 4.46 32.31 4.02
C LYS A 3 4.77 31.47 2.78
N ASN A 4 5.72 31.94 1.95
CA ASN A 4 6.20 31.25 0.77
C ASN A 4 6.95 29.94 1.12
N ASP A 5 7.72 29.94 2.23
CA ASP A 5 8.37 28.73 2.74
C ASP A 5 7.35 27.68 3.18
N GLU A 6 6.23 28.13 3.76
CA GLU A 6 5.16 27.24 4.22
C GLU A 6 4.41 26.59 3.04
N ILE A 7 4.16 27.35 1.97
CA ILE A 7 3.59 26.84 0.71
C ILE A 7 4.52 25.80 0.10
N LEU A 8 5.81 26.11 0.00
CA LEU A 8 6.82 25.23 -0.60
C LEU A 8 6.99 23.94 0.21
N PHE A 9 6.96 24.03 1.54
CA PHE A 9 6.96 22.87 2.42
C PHE A 9 5.74 21.96 2.23
N LYS A 10 4.53 22.54 2.19
CA LYS A 10 3.28 21.79 1.99
C LYS A 10 3.23 21.13 0.60
N GLN A 11 3.72 21.79 -0.45
CA GLN A 11 3.86 21.21 -1.79
C GLN A 11 4.82 20.02 -1.82
N LYS A 12 6.00 20.16 -1.21
CA LYS A 12 6.99 19.09 -1.14
C LYS A 12 6.43 17.86 -0.41
N LYS A 13 5.77 18.07 0.72
CA LYS A 13 5.11 17.02 1.49
C LYS A 13 3.98 16.32 0.71
N GLN A 14 3.21 17.07 -0.08
CA GLN A 14 2.18 16.49 -0.95
C GLN A 14 2.79 15.60 -2.04
N ASN A 15 3.91 16.02 -2.65
CA ASN A 15 4.61 15.20 -3.65
C ASN A 15 5.24 13.95 -3.05
N GLU A 16 5.82 14.04 -1.85
CA GLU A 16 6.35 12.89 -1.11
C GLU A 16 5.24 11.85 -0.83
N LEU A 17 4.07 12.30 -0.34
CA LEU A 17 2.91 11.43 -0.11
C LEU A 17 2.43 10.73 -1.39
N LYS A 18 2.42 11.43 -2.53
CA LYS A 18 2.06 10.84 -3.83
C LYS A 18 3.10 9.81 -4.29
N LEU A 19 4.38 10.10 -4.14
CA LEU A 19 5.48 9.19 -4.47
C LEU A 19 5.42 7.92 -3.61
N GLU A 20 5.21 8.04 -2.30
CA GLU A 20 5.07 6.89 -1.41
C GLU A 20 3.91 6.00 -1.83
N VAL A 21 2.75 6.57 -2.16
CA VAL A 21 1.58 5.80 -2.65
C VAL A 21 1.92 5.08 -3.96
N GLN A 22 2.61 5.74 -4.89
CA GLN A 22 3.01 5.14 -6.15
C GLN A 22 4.04 4.01 -5.94
N GLN A 23 4.97 4.18 -5.02
CA GLN A 23 5.94 3.14 -4.65
C GLN A 23 5.27 1.94 -4.01
N ILE A 24 4.31 2.14 -3.10
CA ILE A 24 3.55 1.04 -2.49
C ILE A 24 2.78 0.28 -3.59
N LYS A 25 2.12 0.99 -4.50
CA LYS A 25 1.40 0.39 -5.63
C LYS A 25 2.31 -0.37 -6.59
N SER A 26 3.53 0.10 -6.84
CA SER A 26 4.47 -0.58 -7.76
C SER A 26 5.16 -1.80 -7.13
N LYS A 27 5.35 -1.79 -5.81
CA LYS A 27 5.95 -2.90 -5.06
C LYS A 27 4.96 -4.03 -4.77
N LEU A 28 3.68 -3.70 -4.59
CA LEU A 28 2.58 -4.66 -4.37
C LEU A 28 2.58 -5.85 -5.34
N PRO A 29 2.57 -5.65 -6.69
CA PRO A 29 2.57 -6.78 -7.62
C PRO A 29 3.86 -7.60 -7.54
N LYS A 30 5.02 -6.97 -7.29
CA LYS A 30 6.29 -7.70 -7.11
C LYS A 30 6.25 -8.62 -5.90
N TYR A 31 5.70 -8.15 -4.77
CA TYR A 31 5.54 -8.99 -3.58
C TYR A 31 4.58 -10.15 -3.81
N ILE A 32 3.47 -9.92 -4.53
CA ILE A 32 2.51 -10.99 -4.88
C ILE A 32 3.19 -12.06 -5.74
N ILE A 33 3.93 -11.66 -6.78
CA ILE A 33 4.66 -12.60 -7.65
C ILE A 33 5.69 -13.41 -6.86
N TRP A 34 6.48 -12.73 -6.03
CA TRP A 34 7.51 -13.39 -5.22
C TRP A 34 6.90 -14.37 -4.19
N PHE A 35 5.76 -14.00 -3.60
CA PHE A 35 5.01 -14.86 -2.70
C PHE A 35 4.49 -16.12 -3.40
N ILE A 36 3.87 -15.97 -4.58
CA ILE A 36 3.40 -17.10 -5.39
C ILE A 36 4.57 -18.02 -5.77
N PHE A 37 5.72 -17.44 -6.15
CA PHE A 37 6.91 -18.20 -6.49
C PHE A 37 7.42 -19.04 -5.31
N ILE A 38 7.56 -18.45 -4.12
CA ILE A 38 7.97 -19.17 -2.92
C ILE A 38 6.99 -20.27 -2.56
N LEU A 39 5.69 -19.99 -2.70
CA LEU A 39 4.64 -20.94 -2.42
C LEU A 39 4.72 -22.16 -3.34
N ALA A 40 4.91 -21.95 -4.65
CA ALA A 40 5.10 -23.03 -5.61
C ALA A 40 6.35 -23.87 -5.28
N VAL A 41 7.48 -23.22 -4.99
CA VAL A 41 8.72 -23.91 -4.61
C VAL A 41 8.55 -24.69 -3.30
N SER A 42 7.86 -24.10 -2.32
CA SER A 42 7.61 -24.74 -1.02
C SER A 42 6.70 -25.95 -1.18
N LEU A 43 5.62 -25.84 -1.95
CA LEU A 43 4.73 -26.97 -2.22
C LEU A 43 5.47 -28.11 -2.92
N TYR A 44 6.30 -27.81 -3.92
CA TYR A 44 7.09 -28.80 -4.64
C TYR A 44 8.09 -29.53 -3.72
N PHE A 45 8.82 -28.80 -2.87
CA PHE A 45 9.78 -29.41 -1.94
C PHE A 45 9.14 -30.16 -0.77
N LEU A 46 7.98 -29.69 -0.31
CA LEU A 46 7.28 -30.31 0.79
C LEU A 46 6.34 -31.43 0.34
N GLU A 47 6.16 -31.63 -0.97
CA GLU A 47 5.33 -32.70 -1.55
C GLU A 47 5.72 -34.06 -0.93
N ASP A 48 6.96 -34.52 -1.12
CA ASP A 48 7.40 -35.83 -0.61
C ASP A 48 7.29 -35.99 0.93
N LYS A 49 7.56 -34.92 1.70
CA LYS A 49 7.54 -34.98 3.18
C LYS A 49 6.13 -34.88 3.77
N ILE A 50 5.25 -34.10 3.14
CA ILE A 50 3.87 -33.92 3.62
C ILE A 50 3.00 -35.10 3.20
N PHE A 51 3.28 -35.71 2.03
CA PHE A 51 2.54 -36.87 1.53
C PHE A 51 2.60 -38.05 2.49
N HIS A 52 3.72 -38.26 3.16
CA HIS A 52 3.87 -39.32 4.15
C HIS A 52 3.22 -39.00 5.51
N LEU A 53 3.04 -37.73 5.86
CA LEU A 53 2.50 -37.30 7.16
C LEU A 53 0.97 -37.20 7.20
N PHE A 54 0.33 -36.82 6.09
CA PHE A 54 -1.08 -36.40 6.12
C PHE A 54 -2.08 -37.37 5.50
N GLY A 55 -1.65 -38.42 4.79
CA GLY A 55 -2.48 -39.56 4.35
C GLY A 55 -3.66 -39.26 3.39
N ASN A 56 -4.12 -38.02 3.32
CA ASN A 56 -5.20 -37.52 2.48
C ASN A 56 -4.82 -36.15 1.87
N ASN A 57 -4.16 -36.21 0.72
CA ASN A 57 -3.42 -35.10 0.09
C ASN A 57 -4.28 -33.88 -0.28
N VAL A 58 -5.57 -34.08 -0.56
CA VAL A 58 -6.42 -33.04 -1.15
C VAL A 58 -6.90 -32.02 -0.10
N ASN A 59 -7.30 -32.49 1.08
CA ASN A 59 -7.86 -31.62 2.13
C ASN A 59 -6.80 -30.70 2.76
N PHE A 60 -5.57 -31.18 2.91
CA PHE A 60 -4.46 -30.38 3.43
C PHE A 60 -4.07 -29.27 2.45
N LEU A 61 -3.96 -29.60 1.16
CA LEU A 61 -3.61 -28.63 0.13
C LEU A 61 -4.68 -27.53 0.02
N ILE A 62 -5.97 -27.90 0.07
CA ILE A 62 -7.08 -26.94 0.14
C ILE A 62 -6.97 -26.06 1.38
N GLY A 63 -6.70 -26.63 2.56
CA GLY A 63 -6.54 -25.88 3.81
C GLY A 63 -5.38 -24.88 3.76
N ALA A 64 -4.21 -25.30 3.25
CA ALA A 64 -3.04 -24.44 3.09
C ALA A 64 -3.32 -23.28 2.12
N VAL A 65 -3.96 -23.55 0.98
CA VAL A 65 -4.34 -22.52 0.00
C VAL A 65 -5.35 -21.55 0.60
N LEU A 66 -6.33 -22.02 1.37
CA LEU A 66 -7.30 -21.14 2.04
C LEU A 66 -6.65 -20.21 3.06
N ILE A 67 -5.73 -20.72 3.89
CA ILE A 67 -4.97 -19.91 4.85
C ILE A 67 -4.12 -18.87 4.10
N LEU A 68 -3.47 -19.25 3.01
CA LEU A 68 -2.65 -18.35 2.18
C LEU A 68 -3.47 -17.25 1.51
N CYS A 69 -4.65 -17.60 0.96
CA CYS A 69 -5.60 -16.63 0.44
C CYS A 69 -6.04 -15.65 1.54
N PHE A 70 -6.29 -16.14 2.75
CA PHE A 70 -6.64 -15.28 3.88
C PHE A 70 -5.51 -14.31 4.25
N PHE A 71 -4.26 -14.78 4.31
CA PHE A 71 -3.09 -13.92 4.55
C PHE A 71 -2.90 -12.86 3.45
N LEU A 72 -3.02 -13.25 2.19
CA LEU A 72 -2.95 -12.31 1.06
C LEU A 72 -4.06 -11.28 1.13
N PHE A 73 -5.28 -11.70 1.47
CA PHE A 73 -6.42 -10.80 1.64
C PHE A 73 -6.16 -9.77 2.73
N LEU A 74 -5.69 -10.19 3.91
CA LEU A 74 -5.33 -9.28 5.00
C LEU A 74 -4.21 -8.30 4.61
N PHE A 75 -3.20 -8.77 3.87
CA PHE A 75 -2.10 -7.95 3.39
C PHE A 75 -2.57 -6.88 2.39
N LEU A 76 -3.44 -7.27 1.44
CA LEU A 76 -4.07 -6.34 0.50
C LEU A 76 -4.94 -5.31 1.23
N LEU A 77 -5.73 -5.75 2.21
CA LEU A 77 -6.60 -4.88 3.00
C LEU A 77 -5.79 -3.82 3.76
N LYS A 78 -4.72 -4.22 4.47
CA LYS A 78 -3.81 -3.28 5.15
C LYS A 78 -3.17 -2.28 4.19
N SER A 79 -2.72 -2.77 3.03
CA SER A 79 -2.12 -1.93 1.99
C SER A 79 -3.12 -0.91 1.45
N TYR A 80 -4.36 -1.33 1.20
CA TYR A 80 -5.44 -0.48 0.72
C TYR A 80 -5.80 0.62 1.73
N ILE A 81 -5.94 0.28 3.02
CA ILE A 81 -6.22 1.25 4.09
C ILE A 81 -5.10 2.29 4.16
N THR A 82 -3.85 1.85 4.08
CA THR A 82 -2.67 2.74 4.11
C THR A 82 -2.64 3.70 2.93
N ILE A 83 -2.89 3.19 1.72
CA ILE A 83 -2.99 4.00 0.50
C ILE A 83 -4.10 5.04 0.64
N THR A 84 -5.28 4.61 1.10
CA THR A 84 -6.46 5.48 1.21
C THR A 84 -6.22 6.58 2.24
N LYS A 85 -5.58 6.28 3.37
CA LYS A 85 -5.21 7.27 4.39
C LYS A 85 -4.25 8.32 3.82
N LYS A 86 -3.17 7.89 3.17
CA LYS A 86 -2.17 8.79 2.55
C LYS A 86 -2.77 9.63 1.41
N GLN A 87 -3.69 9.07 0.64
CA GLN A 87 -4.43 9.83 -0.38
C GLN A 87 -5.35 10.88 0.23
N LYS A 88 -6.02 10.58 1.34
CA LYS A 88 -6.85 11.54 2.07
C LYS A 88 -6.00 12.69 2.62
N GLU A 89 -4.86 12.39 3.23
CA GLU A 89 -3.89 13.38 3.72
C GLU A 89 -3.36 14.26 2.56
N SER A 90 -3.04 13.67 1.41
CA SER A 90 -2.62 14.44 0.22
C SER A 90 -3.71 15.37 -0.32
N LYS A 91 -4.98 14.95 -0.26
CA LYS A 91 -6.13 15.79 -0.68
C LYS A 91 -6.38 16.93 0.30
N ASP A 92 -6.34 16.65 1.59
CA ASP A 92 -6.48 17.66 2.64
C ASP A 92 -5.40 18.74 2.55
N LEU A 93 -4.14 18.32 2.35
CA LEU A 93 -3.03 19.24 2.08
C LEU A 93 -3.27 20.09 0.83
N GLY A 94 -3.90 19.54 -0.21
CA GLY A 94 -4.25 20.27 -1.43
C GLY A 94 -5.29 21.36 -1.19
N VAL A 95 -6.30 21.09 -0.36
CA VAL A 95 -7.32 22.08 0.04
C VAL A 95 -6.70 23.18 0.90
N GLN A 96 -5.85 22.81 1.86
CA GLN A 96 -5.13 23.78 2.67
C GLN A 96 -4.24 24.68 1.81
N LEU A 97 -3.51 24.11 0.85
CA LEU A 97 -2.65 24.86 -0.07
C LEU A 97 -3.46 25.82 -0.95
N TYR A 98 -4.60 25.37 -1.48
CA TYR A 98 -5.51 26.20 -2.27
C TYR A 98 -6.02 27.40 -1.46
N ASN A 99 -6.45 27.17 -0.22
CA ASN A 99 -6.89 28.26 0.65
C ASN A 99 -5.74 29.24 0.93
N LEU A 100 -4.54 28.74 1.21
CA LEU A 100 -3.36 29.57 1.50
C LEU A 100 -2.97 30.45 0.30
N MET A 101 -2.96 29.88 -0.92
CA MET A 101 -2.67 30.62 -2.15
C MET A 101 -3.81 31.57 -2.54
N LYS A 102 -5.07 31.21 -2.26
CA LYS A 102 -6.21 32.11 -2.50
C LYS A 102 -6.17 33.33 -1.57
N LEU A 103 -5.83 33.11 -0.30
CA LEU A 103 -5.63 34.16 0.70
C LEU A 103 -4.42 35.07 0.38
N GLU A 104 -3.50 34.64 -0.47
CA GLU A 104 -2.39 35.45 -1.00
C GLU A 104 -2.81 36.26 -2.24
N ALA A 105 -3.79 35.78 -3.00
CA ALA A 105 -4.28 36.42 -4.21
C ALA A 105 -5.37 37.49 -3.98
N ASP A 106 -6.06 37.47 -2.83
CA ASP A 106 -6.90 38.58 -2.40
C ASP A 106 -5.99 39.65 -1.76
N PRO A 107 -5.72 40.79 -2.43
CA PRO A 107 -5.10 41.92 -1.76
C PRO A 107 -6.04 42.36 -0.64
N VAL A 108 -5.48 42.65 0.52
CA VAL A 108 -6.20 43.32 1.61
C VAL A 108 -6.76 44.61 1.02
N ASP A 109 -8.08 44.63 0.76
CA ASP A 109 -8.81 45.85 0.39
C ASP A 109 -8.60 46.87 1.52
N GLU A 110 -7.79 47.89 1.24
CA GLU A 110 -7.77 49.19 1.93
C GLU A 110 -8.98 50.03 1.53
#